data_AF-A0A2N5ZQ42-F1
#
_entry.id   AF-A0A2N5ZQ42-F1
#
_cell.length_a   1.000
_cell.length_b   1.000
_cell.length_c   1.000
_cell.angle_alpha   90.00
_cell.angle_beta   90.00
_cell.angle_gamma   90.00
#
_symmetry.space_group_name_H-M   'P 1'
#
loop_
_entity.id
_entity.type
_entity.pdbx_description
1 polymer ?
#
loop_
_entity_poly.entity_id
_entity_poly.type
_entity_poly.pdbx_seq_one_letter_code
_entity_poly.pdbx_strand_id
1 'polypeptide(L)'
;MEQKDYILREIQKIGAMIRAIGQKLFGGKDNLAISLEQDFLEVKGMLLSEINFDFDKFMISNEEDSIQYLQSIDGFNNDNIEELAELLAQIGSNLKSDLSKNYFVKALLLYRFINQATKTFSFERETNIKRIENLLHE
;
A
#
# COMPACT_ATOMS: atom_id res chain seq x y z
N MET A 1 -21.54 18.51 -10.82
CA MET A 1 -21.56 17.07 -11.15
C MET A 1 -20.17 16.62 -11.61
N GLU A 2 -19.54 17.32 -12.55
CA GLU A 2 -18.22 16.96 -13.13
C GLU A 2 -17.08 16.68 -12.12
N GLN A 3 -16.89 17.51 -11.08
CA GLN A 3 -15.81 17.30 -10.11
C GLN A 3 -16.04 16.05 -9.23
N LYS A 4 -17.29 15.79 -8.82
CA LYS A 4 -17.63 14.59 -8.03
C LYS A 4 -17.41 13.32 -8.85
N ASP A 5 -17.78 13.36 -10.12
CA ASP A 5 -17.59 12.23 -11.04
C ASP A 5 -16.11 12.01 -11.35
N TYR A 6 -15.32 13.09 -11.45
CA TYR A 6 -13.87 13.01 -11.58
C TYR A 6 -13.23 12.33 -10.36
N ILE A 7 -13.50 12.82 -9.14
CA ILE A 7 -12.92 12.23 -7.93
C ILE A 7 -13.32 10.75 -7.77
N LEU A 8 -14.57 10.39 -8.07
CA LEU A 8 -15.00 9.00 -8.00
C LEU A 8 -14.23 8.10 -8.99
N ARG A 9 -13.92 8.60 -10.19
CA ARG A 9 -13.09 7.86 -11.16
C ARG A 9 -11.67 7.66 -10.66
N GLU A 10 -11.05 8.68 -10.06
CA GLU A 10 -9.70 8.57 -9.52
C GLU A 10 -9.64 7.56 -8.35
N ILE A 11 -10.63 7.59 -7.45
CA ILE A 11 -10.78 6.57 -6.38
C ILE A 11 -10.85 5.16 -6.99
N GLN A 12 -11.71 4.96 -7.99
CA GLN A 12 -11.86 3.66 -8.64
C GLN A 12 -10.57 3.21 -9.35
N LYS A 13 -9.87 4.14 -10.01
CA LYS A 13 -8.61 3.88 -10.70
C LYS A 13 -7.54 3.42 -9.74
N ILE A 14 -7.34 4.13 -8.62
CA ILE A 14 -6.34 3.77 -7.62
C ILE A 14 -6.63 2.38 -7.02
N GLY A 15 -7.87 2.10 -6.64
CA GLY A 15 -8.23 0.80 -6.07
C GLY A 15 -8.04 -0.33 -7.09
N ALA A 16 -8.40 -0.10 -8.35
CA ALA A 16 -8.16 -1.07 -9.42
C ALA A 16 -6.66 -1.35 -9.62
N MET A 17 -5.82 -0.30 -9.56
CA MET A 17 -4.37 -0.43 -9.67
C MET A 17 -3.76 -1.21 -8.50
N ILE A 18 -4.13 -0.90 -7.26
CA ILE A 18 -3.63 -1.62 -6.07
C ILE A 18 -3.95 -3.11 -6.18
N ARG A 19 -5.18 -3.45 -6.55
CA ARG A 19 -5.59 -4.85 -6.75
C ARG A 19 -4.87 -5.53 -7.90
N ALA A 20 -4.70 -4.86 -9.04
CA ALA A 20 -3.96 -5.40 -10.18
C ALA A 20 -2.50 -5.71 -9.81
N ILE A 21 -1.88 -4.85 -9.01
CA ILE A 21 -0.52 -5.06 -8.50
C ILE A 21 -0.48 -6.25 -7.56
N GLY A 22 -1.41 -6.34 -6.60
CA GLY A 22 -1.49 -7.51 -5.72
C GLY A 22 -1.64 -8.82 -6.50
N GLN A 23 -2.48 -8.85 -7.54
CA GLN A 23 -2.63 -10.01 -8.40
C GLN A 23 -1.36 -10.32 -9.22
N LYS A 24 -0.66 -9.30 -9.69
CA LYS A 24 0.59 -9.49 -10.41
C LYS A 24 1.69 -10.07 -9.52
N LEU A 25 1.80 -9.57 -8.29
CA LEU A 25 2.83 -9.99 -7.34
C LEU A 25 2.52 -11.35 -6.69
N PHE A 26 1.24 -11.69 -6.48
CA PHE A 26 0.85 -12.86 -5.66
C PHE A 26 -0.12 -13.84 -6.34
N GLY A 27 -0.60 -13.56 -7.56
CA GLY A 27 -1.58 -14.38 -8.26
C GLY A 27 -0.99 -15.55 -9.07
N GLY A 28 0.34 -15.62 -9.22
CA GLY A 28 1.04 -16.71 -9.91
C GLY A 28 1.18 -17.97 -9.05
N LYS A 29 0.95 -19.16 -9.64
CA LYS A 29 1.03 -20.45 -8.94
C LYS A 29 2.45 -20.94 -8.64
N ASP A 30 3.49 -20.30 -9.17
CA ASP A 30 4.86 -20.82 -9.11
C ASP A 30 5.82 -19.87 -8.39
N ASN A 31 6.33 -20.37 -7.27
CA ASN A 31 7.43 -19.83 -6.46
C ASN A 31 8.64 -19.45 -7.33
N LEU A 32 8.92 -18.16 -7.52
CA LEU A 32 10.30 -17.70 -7.74
C LEU A 32 10.49 -16.29 -7.16
N ALA A 33 11.22 -16.22 -6.04
CA ALA A 33 11.75 -14.97 -5.46
C ALA A 33 12.58 -14.13 -6.45
N ILE A 34 12.98 -14.71 -7.59
CA ILE A 34 13.71 -14.05 -8.69
C ILE A 34 12.74 -13.29 -9.62
N SER A 35 11.48 -13.71 -9.77
CA SER A 35 10.45 -12.98 -10.54
C SER A 35 10.06 -11.66 -9.86
N LEU A 36 10.04 -11.67 -8.53
CA LEU A 36 9.62 -10.55 -7.70
C LEU A 36 10.38 -9.25 -8.00
N GLU A 37 11.70 -9.26 -8.16
CA GLU A 37 12.47 -8.02 -8.40
C GLU A 37 12.11 -7.36 -9.73
N GLN A 38 11.95 -8.15 -10.78
CA GLN A 38 11.64 -7.66 -12.13
C GLN A 38 10.17 -7.22 -12.23
N ASP A 39 9.27 -7.99 -11.61
CA ASP A 39 7.86 -7.63 -11.46
C ASP A 39 7.69 -6.34 -10.66
N PHE A 40 8.54 -6.13 -9.64
CA PHE A 40 8.49 -4.95 -8.79
C PHE A 40 8.88 -3.67 -9.53
N LEU A 41 9.92 -3.72 -10.38
CA LEU A 41 10.32 -2.56 -11.19
C LEU A 41 9.19 -2.13 -12.14
N GLU A 42 8.53 -3.09 -12.77
CA GLU A 42 7.40 -2.80 -13.67
C GLU A 42 6.20 -2.25 -12.89
N VAL A 43 5.90 -2.82 -11.72
CA VAL A 43 4.84 -2.34 -10.81
C VAL A 43 5.07 -0.88 -10.40
N LYS A 44 6.30 -0.51 -10.02
CA LYS A 44 6.62 0.88 -9.67
C LYS A 44 6.41 1.82 -10.86
N GLY A 45 6.83 1.39 -12.06
CA GLY A 45 6.60 2.13 -13.29
C GLY A 45 5.11 2.38 -13.55
N MET A 46 4.28 1.35 -13.39
CA MET A 46 2.83 1.44 -13.55
C MET A 46 2.17 2.36 -12.50
N LEU A 47 2.58 2.28 -11.24
CA LEU A 47 2.07 3.16 -10.19
C LEU A 47 2.33 4.63 -10.52
N LEU A 48 3.55 4.93 -10.97
CA LEU A 48 3.94 6.29 -11.34
C LEU A 48 3.20 6.77 -12.59
N SER A 49 3.12 5.96 -13.65
CA SER A 49 2.51 6.38 -14.92
C SER A 49 0.99 6.47 -14.84
N GLU A 50 0.35 5.55 -14.12
CA GLU A 50 -1.11 5.44 -14.12
C GLU A 50 -1.75 6.30 -13.04
N ILE A 51 -1.19 6.37 -11.84
CA ILE A 51 -1.84 7.07 -10.71
C ILE A 51 -0.93 8.10 -10.05
N ASN A 52 0.15 8.50 -10.72
CA ASN A 52 1.12 9.49 -10.22
C ASN A 52 1.69 9.14 -8.83
N PHE A 53 1.79 7.83 -8.53
CA PHE A 53 2.29 7.33 -7.27
C PHE A 53 3.73 6.83 -7.43
N ASP A 54 4.68 7.65 -6.99
CA ASP A 54 6.08 7.31 -6.86
C ASP A 54 6.29 6.46 -5.59
N PHE A 55 6.33 5.16 -5.82
CA PHE A 55 6.52 4.17 -4.76
C PHE A 55 7.82 4.38 -3.99
N ASP A 56 8.92 4.69 -4.67
CA ASP A 56 10.23 4.82 -4.02
C ASP A 56 10.28 6.06 -3.15
N LYS A 57 9.75 7.19 -3.65
CA LYS A 57 9.57 8.40 -2.85
C LYS A 57 8.75 8.12 -1.59
N PHE A 58 7.60 7.44 -1.74
CA PHE A 58 6.76 7.08 -0.61
C PHE A 58 7.50 6.21 0.42
N MET A 59 8.29 5.22 -0.03
CA MET A 59 9.00 4.31 0.87
C MET A 59 10.15 4.97 1.65
N ILE A 60 10.76 6.05 1.14
CA ILE A 60 11.85 6.77 1.82
C ILE A 60 11.38 7.96 2.66
N SER A 61 10.16 8.46 2.45
CA SER A 61 9.58 9.57 3.21
C SER A 61 9.43 9.23 4.70
N ASN A 62 9.51 10.23 5.58
CA ASN A 62 9.11 10.07 6.99
C ASN A 62 7.59 9.90 7.11
N GLU A 63 7.07 9.66 8.32
CA GLU A 63 5.65 9.43 8.56
C GLU A 63 4.76 10.58 8.06
N GLU A 64 5.09 11.82 8.43
CA GLU A 64 4.32 13.01 8.06
C GLU A 64 4.31 13.23 6.54
N ASP A 65 5.49 13.20 5.92
CA ASP A 65 5.65 13.37 4.47
C ASP A 65 4.93 12.28 3.68
N SER A 66 4.88 11.04 4.21
CA SER A 66 4.17 9.93 3.58
C SER A 66 2.66 10.17 3.52
N ILE A 67 2.09 10.64 4.64
CA ILE A 67 0.66 10.93 4.72
C ILE A 67 0.31 12.14 3.86
N GLN A 68 1.12 13.22 3.93
CA GLN A 68 0.94 14.40 3.08
C GLN A 68 1.05 14.03 1.60
N TYR A 69 1.99 13.15 1.23
CA TYR A 69 2.15 12.70 -0.15
C TYR A 69 0.90 11.97 -0.66
N LEU A 70 0.36 11.01 0.10
CA LEU A 70 -0.87 10.30 -0.27
C LEU A 70 -2.07 11.25 -0.40
N GLN A 71 -2.20 12.20 0.54
CA GLN A 71 -3.29 13.19 0.53
C GLN A 71 -3.17 14.20 -0.63
N SER A 72 -1.98 14.37 -1.21
CA SER A 72 -1.77 15.26 -2.36
C SER A 72 -2.22 14.66 -3.71
N ILE A 73 -2.49 13.35 -3.74
CA ILE A 73 -2.92 12.64 -4.95
C ILE A 73 -4.44 12.52 -4.93
N ASP A 74 -5.09 13.11 -5.93
CA ASP A 74 -6.54 12.99 -6.12
C ASP A 74 -6.94 11.52 -6.21
N GLY A 75 -7.93 11.12 -5.41
CA GLY A 75 -8.50 9.78 -5.43
C GLY A 75 -7.97 8.82 -4.38
N PHE A 76 -6.90 9.14 -3.63
CA PHE A 76 -6.59 8.39 -2.42
C PHE A 76 -7.65 8.69 -1.34
N ASN A 77 -8.40 7.66 -0.97
CA ASN A 77 -9.34 7.69 0.14
C ASN A 77 -8.94 6.65 1.21
N ASN A 78 -9.65 6.62 2.33
CA ASN A 78 -9.35 5.69 3.42
C ASN A 78 -9.35 4.22 2.97
N ASP A 79 -10.29 3.81 2.12
CA ASP A 79 -10.42 2.43 1.64
C ASP A 79 -9.19 2.01 0.82
N ASN A 80 -8.78 2.84 -0.13
CA ASN A 80 -7.61 2.56 -0.97
C ASN A 80 -6.30 2.65 -0.19
N ILE A 81 -6.23 3.50 0.84
CA ILE A 81 -5.08 3.54 1.77
C ILE A 81 -5.03 2.24 2.58
N GLU A 82 -6.18 1.67 2.95
CA GLU A 82 -6.25 0.38 3.65
C GLU A 82 -5.79 -0.76 2.74
N GLU A 83 -6.26 -0.79 1.50
CA GLU A 83 -5.80 -1.76 0.50
C GLU A 83 -4.28 -1.64 0.25
N LEU A 84 -3.74 -0.42 0.22
CA LEU A 84 -2.29 -0.19 0.09
C LEU A 84 -1.53 -0.71 1.32
N ALA A 85 -2.06 -0.51 2.54
CA ALA A 85 -1.47 -1.03 3.76
C ALA A 85 -1.36 -2.55 3.74
N GLU A 86 -2.43 -3.22 3.29
CA GLU A 86 -2.47 -4.67 3.15
C GLU A 86 -1.47 -5.17 2.09
N LEU A 87 -1.41 -4.51 0.93
CA LEU A 87 -0.43 -4.83 -0.12
C LEU A 87 1.01 -4.72 0.41
N LEU A 88 1.35 -3.65 1.12
CA LEU A 88 2.67 -3.46 1.73
C LEU A 88 2.98 -4.56 2.75
N ALA A 89 2.01 -4.92 3.60
CA ALA A 89 2.18 -6.00 4.57
C ALA A 89 2.43 -7.34 3.88
N GLN A 90 1.72 -7.65 2.78
CA GLN A 90 1.94 -8.87 2.01
C GLN A 90 3.33 -8.88 1.34
N ILE A 91 3.77 -7.74 0.77
CA ILE A 91 5.12 -7.63 0.22
C ILE A 91 6.15 -7.89 1.32
N GLY A 92 6.02 -7.25 2.49
CA GLY A 92 6.90 -7.48 3.63
C GLY A 92 6.98 -8.95 4.04
N SER A 93 5.85 -9.66 4.08
CA SER A 93 5.81 -11.09 4.42
C SER A 93 6.49 -12.00 3.39
N ASN A 94 6.69 -11.55 2.15
CA ASN A 94 7.34 -12.32 1.07
C ASN A 94 8.81 -11.94 0.84
N LEU A 95 9.34 -10.94 1.55
CA LEU A 95 10.73 -10.50 1.46
C LEU A 95 11.61 -11.10 2.58
N LYS A 96 12.93 -11.05 2.38
CA LYS A 96 13.91 -11.37 3.43
C LYS A 96 13.84 -10.34 4.57
N SER A 97 14.16 -10.78 5.78
CA SER A 97 14.03 -10.04 7.06
C SER A 97 14.47 -8.57 7.06
N ASP A 98 15.61 -8.23 6.46
CA ASP A 98 16.09 -6.83 6.51
C ASP A 98 15.31 -5.90 5.58
N LEU A 99 14.82 -6.41 4.44
CA LEU A 99 14.03 -5.63 3.49
C LEU A 99 12.57 -5.53 3.92
N SER A 100 12.03 -6.55 4.59
CA SER A 100 10.62 -6.61 5.00
C SER A 100 10.24 -5.55 6.04
N LYS A 101 11.19 -5.16 6.91
CA LYS A 101 10.94 -4.19 7.99
C LYS A 101 10.38 -2.86 7.50
N ASN A 102 10.92 -2.29 6.42
CA ASN A 102 10.43 -1.00 5.93
C ASN A 102 8.98 -1.10 5.42
N TYR A 103 8.63 -2.19 4.75
CA TYR A 103 7.26 -2.44 4.29
C TYR A 103 6.28 -2.58 5.46
N PHE A 104 6.67 -3.27 6.51
CA PHE A 104 5.88 -3.41 7.73
C PHE A 104 5.69 -2.09 8.47
N VAL A 105 6.75 -1.28 8.59
CA VAL A 105 6.65 0.07 9.18
C VAL A 105 5.67 0.94 8.39
N LYS A 106 5.75 0.91 7.05
CA LYS A 106 4.83 1.66 6.19
C LYS A 106 3.39 1.16 6.27
N ALA A 107 3.17 -0.16 6.28
CA ALA A 107 1.85 -0.74 6.46
C ALA A 107 1.22 -0.32 7.81
N LEU A 108 2.00 -0.35 8.90
CA LEU A 108 1.55 0.11 10.21
C LEU A 108 1.19 1.61 10.23
N LEU A 109 2.01 2.45 9.60
CA LEU A 109 1.73 3.88 9.46
C LEU A 109 0.35 4.09 8.82
N LEU A 110 0.07 3.40 7.72
CA LEU A 110 -1.21 3.53 7.01
C LEU A 110 -2.38 3.03 7.84
N TYR A 111 -2.28 1.85 8.44
CA TYR A 111 -3.35 1.33 9.31
C TYR A 111 -3.67 2.26 10.48
N ARG A 112 -2.63 2.83 11.12
CA ARG A 112 -2.80 3.77 12.23
C ARG A 112 -3.43 5.09 11.76
N PHE A 113 -3.01 5.60 10.61
CA PHE A 113 -3.61 6.79 10.00
C PHE A 113 -5.12 6.57 9.76
N ILE A 114 -5.53 5.43 9.21
CA ILE A 114 -6.94 5.14 8.93
C ILE A 114 -7.75 5.00 10.22
N ASN A 115 -7.19 4.37 11.26
CA ASN A 115 -7.81 4.31 12.59
C ASN A 115 -8.11 5.72 13.14
N GLN A 116 -7.15 6.64 13.00
CA GLN A 116 -7.33 8.03 13.43
C GLN A 116 -8.34 8.80 12.56
N ALA A 117 -8.30 8.61 11.24
CA ALA A 117 -9.13 9.33 10.27
C ALA A 117 -10.61 8.89 10.30
N THR A 118 -10.86 7.58 10.36
CA THR A 118 -12.22 7.02 10.27
C THR A 118 -12.96 7.00 11.60
N LYS A 119 -12.23 6.99 12.73
CA LYS A 119 -12.76 6.73 14.09
C LYS A 119 -13.68 5.50 14.15
N THR A 120 -13.52 4.59 13.18
CA THR A 120 -14.33 3.39 13.03
C THR A 120 -13.44 2.21 13.34
N PHE A 121 -13.87 1.41 14.30
CA PHE A 121 -13.15 0.22 14.70
C PHE A 121 -13.26 -0.87 13.62
N SER A 122 -12.12 -1.46 13.23
CA SER A 122 -12.04 -2.59 12.30
C SER A 122 -11.27 -3.73 12.95
N PHE A 123 -11.95 -4.88 13.15
CA PHE A 123 -11.32 -6.08 13.71
C PHE A 123 -10.18 -6.60 12.83
N GLU A 124 -10.35 -6.54 11.52
CA GLU A 124 -9.35 -6.96 10.54
C GLU A 124 -8.10 -6.09 10.64
N ARG A 125 -8.29 -4.77 10.69
CA ARG A 125 -7.20 -3.82 10.86
C ARG A 125 -6.42 -4.03 12.14
N GLU A 126 -7.10 -4.21 13.27
CA GLU A 126 -6.45 -4.48 14.55
C GLU A 126 -5.68 -5.81 14.56
N THR A 127 -6.22 -6.83 13.90
CA THR A 127 -5.52 -8.11 13.70
C THR A 127 -4.23 -7.91 12.90
N ASN A 128 -4.30 -7.15 11.81
CA ASN A 128 -3.15 -6.86 10.97
C ASN A 128 -2.10 -6.00 11.67
N ILE A 129 -2.50 -4.98 12.42
CA ILE A 129 -1.58 -4.16 13.24
C ILE A 129 -0.81 -5.07 14.20
N LYS A 130 -1.51 -5.88 15.00
CA LYS A 130 -0.86 -6.78 15.98
C LYS A 130 0.07 -7.79 15.32
N ARG A 131 -0.33 -8.35 14.18
CA ARG A 131 0.50 -9.28 13.41
C ARG A 131 1.80 -8.63 12.98
N ILE A 132 1.74 -7.42 12.42
CA ILE A 132 2.92 -6.71 11.95
C ILE A 132 3.81 -6.26 13.12
N GLU A 133 3.22 -5.80 14.22
CA GLU A 133 3.97 -5.46 15.43
C GLU A 133 4.77 -6.65 15.95
N ASN A 134 4.17 -7.85 16.02
CA ASN A 134 4.89 -9.06 16.40
C ASN A 134 6.06 -9.37 15.45
N LEU A 135 5.86 -9.28 14.13
CA LEU A 135 6.90 -9.52 13.13
C LEU A 135 8.07 -8.53 13.18
N LEU A 136 7.85 -7.32 13.72
CA LEU A 136 8.90 -6.31 13.90
C LEU A 136 9.69 -6.50 15.21
N HIS A 137 9.17 -7.28 16.15
CA HIS A 137 9.79 -7.57 17.44
C HIS A 137 10.54 -8.92 17.49
N GLU A 138 10.39 -9.75 16.45
CA GLU A 138 11.16 -10.98 16.21
C GLU A 138 12.52 -10.72 15.53
#